data_AF-A0A931IFG5-F1
#
_entry.id   AF-A0A931IFG5-F1
#
_cell.length_a   1.000
_cell.length_b   1.000
_cell.length_c   1.000
_cell.angle_alpha   90.00
_cell.angle_beta   90.00
_cell.angle_gamma   90.00
#
_symmetry.space_group_name_H-M   'P 1'
#
loop_
_entity.id
_entity.type
_entity.pdbx_description
1 polymer ?
#
loop_
_entity_poly.entity_id
_entity_poly.type
_entity_poly.pdbx_seq_one_letter_code
_entity_poly.pdbx_strand_id
1 'polypeptide(L)'
;MTDLPAVPHEGCPAAQALSGGDTDLCELLRRSHFDDHLDRRIALSSTSASPPVDGQSGRTHATTDADFASSSSRPRRPASIRHDLTTISKEMSERDFAILRSVAEHRFLTVRMIHQLHFHELSPRSGLRITQRTLARLRRWRVLGTLERRIGGLRAGSGGLVHYVDLIGAKLLQIENGEPPKRRYTTPSTTFLSHTLAIAETHITLLTAQLQGRLELIRADIEAVAWRTYHGLGGALLTLRPDMYLETAAEIGGDLISSWFFEQDMGTESIPTLVRKSREYENYRRSGTEQDQAEGVFPLVIWSLTARTETKAEQRRLALVEAIERDQRLDGRLFRIIAPHQLIRLIQTGGTA
;
A
#
# COMPACT_ATOMS: atom_id res chain seq x y z
N MET A 1 21.82 60.75 -11.26
CA MET A 1 21.37 62.05 -10.72
C MET A 1 20.30 61.79 -9.67
N THR A 2 20.57 61.91 -8.36
CA THR A 2 21.87 62.22 -7.70
C THR A 2 21.90 61.65 -6.27
N ASP A 3 22.88 60.85 -5.83
CA ASP A 3 23.38 59.55 -6.33
C ASP A 3 24.01 58.80 -5.10
N LEU A 4 24.59 57.60 -5.29
CA LEU A 4 25.17 56.76 -4.21
C LEU A 4 26.43 57.36 -3.53
N PRO A 5 26.72 56.90 -2.28
CA PRO A 5 28.09 56.59 -1.86
C PRO A 5 28.25 55.10 -1.47
N ALA A 6 29.49 54.62 -1.37
CA ALA A 6 29.81 53.19 -1.33
C ALA A 6 30.68 52.73 -0.13
N VAL A 7 30.47 51.46 0.25
CA VAL A 7 31.44 50.40 0.65
C VAL A 7 32.89 50.80 1.00
N PRO A 8 33.44 50.24 2.09
CA PRO A 8 34.77 49.62 2.06
C PRO A 8 34.73 48.08 2.28
N HIS A 9 35.69 47.38 1.70
CA HIS A 9 35.87 45.92 1.81
C HIS A 9 36.86 45.55 2.94
N GLU A 10 36.43 44.70 3.87
CA GLU A 10 37.25 43.73 4.61
C GLU A 10 36.36 42.48 4.85
N GLY A 11 36.85 41.26 4.95
CA GLY A 11 38.20 40.71 4.75
C GLY A 11 38.16 39.21 5.10
N CYS A 12 38.57 38.32 4.22
CA CYS A 12 38.37 36.86 4.40
C CYS A 12 39.57 36.19 5.10
N PRO A 13 39.39 35.58 6.29
CA PRO A 13 40.30 34.56 6.80
C PRO A 13 39.88 33.16 6.29
N ALA A 14 40.86 32.38 5.82
CA ALA A 14 40.62 31.04 5.31
C ALA A 14 40.36 30.01 6.44
N ALA A 15 39.82 28.85 6.03
CA ALA A 15 39.45 27.74 6.90
C ALA A 15 40.58 27.23 7.82
N GLN A 16 40.20 26.88 9.06
CA GLN A 16 40.84 25.81 9.84
C GLN A 16 39.75 24.92 10.44
N ALA A 17 40.06 23.63 10.60
CA ALA A 17 39.05 22.59 10.74
C ALA A 17 38.73 22.23 12.20
N LEU A 18 37.45 21.93 12.45
CA LEU A 18 37.00 21.06 13.52
C LEU A 18 36.22 19.89 12.90
N SER A 19 36.88 18.74 12.77
CA SER A 19 36.25 17.51 12.26
C SER A 19 35.35 16.89 13.33
N GLY A 20 34.04 16.83 13.08
CA GLY A 20 33.04 16.53 14.10
C GLY A 20 31.75 15.84 13.63
N GLY A 21 31.85 14.87 12.72
CA GLY A 21 30.81 13.83 12.53
C GLY A 21 29.38 14.30 12.23
N ASP A 22 29.16 14.97 11.10
CA ASP A 22 27.85 15.47 10.65
C ASP A 22 26.92 14.35 10.11
N THR A 23 26.86 13.22 10.83
CA THR A 23 26.20 11.97 10.40
C THR A 23 25.03 11.59 11.31
N ASP A 24 25.16 11.82 12.63
CA ASP A 24 24.18 11.36 13.62
C ASP A 24 22.89 12.21 13.62
N LEU A 25 23.00 13.51 13.33
CA LEU A 25 21.86 14.45 13.31
C LEU A 25 20.86 14.12 12.19
N CYS A 26 21.32 13.47 11.12
CA CYS A 26 20.51 13.03 10.00
C CYS A 26 19.80 11.68 10.26
N GLU A 27 20.16 10.93 11.32
CA GLU A 27 19.53 9.64 11.63
C GLU A 27 18.34 9.77 12.61
N LEU A 28 18.33 10.76 13.53
CA LEU A 28 17.18 10.96 14.43
C LEU A 28 15.91 11.40 13.69
N LEU A 29 16.01 12.39 12.79
CA LEU A 29 14.86 12.89 12.02
C LEU A 29 14.28 11.83 11.06
N ARG A 30 15.09 10.84 10.66
CA ARG A 30 14.67 9.72 9.81
C ARG A 30 13.91 8.63 10.58
N ARG A 31 13.92 8.65 11.92
CA ARG A 31 13.08 7.79 12.76
C ARG A 31 11.73 8.46 13.02
N SER A 32 11.74 9.66 13.62
CA SER A 32 10.52 10.32 14.09
C SER A 32 9.42 10.53 13.03
N HIS A 33 9.73 10.98 11.81
CA HIS A 33 8.69 11.18 10.77
C HIS A 33 8.21 9.88 10.11
N PHE A 34 8.94 8.77 10.25
CA PHE A 34 8.45 7.45 9.83
C PHE A 34 7.62 6.81 10.95
N ASP A 35 8.02 7.02 12.19
CA ASP A 35 7.31 6.56 13.37
C ASP A 35 5.97 7.31 13.55
N ASP A 36 5.86 8.64 13.44
CA ASP A 36 4.60 9.38 13.72
C ASP A 36 3.38 8.91 12.87
N HIS A 37 3.62 8.48 11.63
CA HIS A 37 2.60 7.90 10.74
C HIS A 37 2.22 6.45 11.14
N LEU A 38 3.14 5.75 11.80
CA LEU A 38 2.98 4.39 12.31
C LEU A 38 2.57 4.34 13.79
N ASP A 39 2.82 5.38 14.59
CA ASP A 39 2.85 5.34 16.07
C ASP A 39 1.45 5.21 16.70
N ARG A 40 0.40 5.39 15.89
CA ARG A 40 -0.94 4.96 16.30
C ARG A 40 -1.10 3.44 16.40
N ARG A 41 -0.19 2.62 15.84
CA ARG A 41 -0.18 1.13 16.00
C ARG A 41 1.15 0.34 15.91
N ILE A 42 2.30 0.88 15.45
CA ILE A 42 3.52 0.07 15.25
C ILE A 42 4.79 0.79 15.76
N ALA A 43 5.44 0.21 16.77
CA ALA A 43 6.81 0.58 17.17
C ALA A 43 7.85 -0.35 16.50
N LEU A 44 9.05 0.16 16.20
CA LEU A 44 10.14 -0.63 15.62
C LEU A 44 11.41 -0.63 16.50
N SER A 45 11.77 -1.79 17.04
CA SER A 45 13.04 -1.99 17.76
C SER A 45 14.13 -2.51 16.83
N SER A 46 15.29 -1.85 16.85
CA SER A 46 16.50 -2.26 16.12
C SER A 46 17.33 -3.25 16.94
N THR A 47 17.61 -4.45 16.41
CA THR A 47 18.63 -5.36 16.99
C THR A 47 19.30 -6.23 15.92
N SER A 48 20.60 -6.44 16.08
CA SER A 48 21.50 -7.13 15.14
C SER A 48 21.39 -8.67 15.16
N ALA A 49 21.78 -9.31 14.05
CA ALA A 49 21.70 -10.76 13.86
C ALA A 49 22.88 -11.54 14.46
N SER A 50 22.72 -12.86 14.58
CA SER A 50 23.78 -13.83 14.94
C SER A 50 23.82 -15.00 13.93
N PRO A 51 24.98 -15.68 13.75
CA PRO A 51 25.20 -16.66 12.68
C PRO A 51 24.62 -18.06 12.96
N PRO A 52 24.45 -18.91 11.93
CA PRO A 52 24.02 -20.30 12.09
C PRO A 52 25.19 -21.24 12.45
N VAL A 53 24.85 -22.42 12.99
CA VAL A 53 25.78 -23.51 13.33
C VAL A 53 25.54 -24.71 12.39
N ASP A 54 26.61 -25.42 12.01
CA ASP A 54 26.59 -26.60 11.15
C ASP A 54 25.97 -27.85 11.80
N GLY A 55 25.45 -28.78 10.99
CA GLY A 55 24.59 -29.88 11.47
C GLY A 55 24.65 -31.23 10.73
N GLN A 56 25.62 -31.43 9.85
CA GLN A 56 25.98 -32.72 9.20
C GLN A 56 24.89 -33.50 8.42
N SER A 57 25.29 -34.61 7.80
CA SER A 57 24.55 -35.32 6.73
C SER A 57 24.43 -36.82 7.02
N GLY A 58 23.33 -37.44 6.56
CA GLY A 58 23.06 -38.87 6.70
C GLY A 58 22.57 -39.51 5.38
N ARG A 59 23.40 -40.38 4.82
CA ARG A 59 23.08 -41.42 3.82
C ARG A 59 23.36 -42.77 4.53
N THR A 60 22.94 -43.96 4.10
CA THR A 60 22.25 -44.49 2.90
C THR A 60 20.80 -44.88 3.27
N HIS A 61 19.98 -45.75 2.66
CA HIS A 61 20.07 -46.80 1.62
C HIS A 61 18.81 -46.81 0.72
N ALA A 62 18.77 -47.72 -0.26
CA ALA A 62 17.58 -48.08 -1.03
C ALA A 62 17.50 -49.62 -1.18
N THR A 63 16.28 -50.16 -1.22
CA THR A 63 15.95 -51.55 -1.58
C THR A 63 14.62 -51.57 -2.32
N THR A 64 14.52 -52.34 -3.40
CA THR A 64 13.26 -52.76 -4.03
C THR A 64 12.52 -53.75 -3.09
N ASP A 65 11.22 -54.01 -3.18
CA ASP A 65 10.43 -54.35 -4.38
C ASP A 65 8.96 -53.91 -4.29
N ALA A 66 8.18 -54.26 -5.33
CA ALA A 66 6.78 -53.86 -5.49
C ALA A 66 5.80 -54.85 -4.86
N ASP A 67 4.64 -54.35 -4.42
CA ASP A 67 3.42 -55.16 -4.34
C ASP A 67 2.14 -54.32 -4.50
N PHE A 68 1.08 -54.91 -5.06
CA PHE A 68 -0.18 -54.22 -5.40
C PHE A 68 -1.27 -54.48 -4.34
N ALA A 69 -1.58 -53.47 -3.50
CA ALA A 69 -2.71 -53.55 -2.56
C ALA A 69 -3.52 -52.24 -2.54
N SER A 70 -4.74 -52.26 -3.08
CA SER A 70 -5.64 -51.11 -3.14
C SER A 70 -6.37 -50.89 -1.82
N SER A 71 -5.95 -49.88 -1.04
CA SER A 71 -6.75 -49.35 0.07
C SER A 71 -6.88 -47.83 0.01
N SER A 72 -8.11 -47.34 0.00
CA SER A 72 -8.47 -45.93 -0.22
C SER A 72 -8.29 -45.07 1.04
N SER A 73 -7.03 -44.92 1.47
CA SER A 73 -6.68 -44.05 2.59
C SER A 73 -7.06 -42.59 2.29
N ARG A 74 -8.14 -42.12 2.93
CA ARG A 74 -8.47 -40.68 2.97
C ARG A 74 -7.23 -39.91 3.45
N PRO A 75 -6.84 -38.80 2.79
CA PRO A 75 -5.69 -38.02 3.23
C PRO A 75 -5.95 -37.53 4.66
N ARG A 76 -5.13 -38.02 5.61
CA ARG A 76 -5.20 -37.61 7.01
C ARG A 76 -4.94 -36.10 7.06
N ARG A 77 -5.94 -35.30 7.44
CA ARG A 77 -5.74 -33.88 7.77
C ARG A 77 -4.56 -33.80 8.75
N PRO A 78 -3.54 -32.95 8.51
CA PRO A 78 -2.43 -32.84 9.44
C PRO A 78 -2.96 -32.48 10.82
N ALA A 79 -2.39 -33.09 11.87
CA ALA A 79 -2.80 -32.84 13.23
C ALA A 79 -2.67 -31.34 13.53
N SER A 80 -3.78 -30.70 13.87
CA SER A 80 -3.81 -29.28 14.18
C SER A 80 -3.06 -29.05 15.49
N ILE A 81 -1.77 -28.70 15.39
CA ILE A 81 -0.99 -28.22 16.53
C ILE A 81 -1.65 -26.91 16.97
N ARG A 82 -2.51 -27.00 17.99
CA ARG A 82 -3.09 -25.86 18.69
C ARG A 82 -1.98 -25.16 19.47
N HIS A 83 -1.17 -24.39 18.76
CA HIS A 83 -0.39 -23.32 19.39
C HIS A 83 -1.41 -22.38 20.05
N ASP A 84 -1.18 -22.03 21.31
CA ASP A 84 -2.03 -21.06 21.97
C ASP A 84 -1.85 -19.66 21.36
N LEU A 85 -2.90 -18.84 21.43
CA LEU A 85 -2.87 -17.44 20.98
C LEU A 85 -1.80 -16.66 21.74
N THR A 86 -1.63 -16.91 23.05
CA THR A 86 -0.62 -16.23 23.86
C THR A 86 0.80 -16.67 23.50
N THR A 87 0.99 -17.92 23.03
CA THR A 87 2.27 -18.41 22.51
C THR A 87 2.60 -17.74 21.17
N ILE A 88 1.68 -17.78 20.19
CA ILE A 88 1.91 -17.15 18.87
C ILE A 88 2.20 -15.65 19.04
N SER A 89 1.44 -14.96 19.89
CA SER A 89 1.62 -13.53 20.15
C SER A 89 2.97 -13.17 20.79
N LYS A 90 3.66 -14.12 21.44
CA LYS A 90 5.00 -13.95 22.01
C LYS A 90 6.13 -14.38 21.06
N GLU A 91 5.84 -15.24 20.08
CA GLU A 91 6.80 -15.69 19.06
C GLU A 91 6.79 -14.81 17.78
N MET A 92 5.79 -13.96 17.62
CA MET A 92 5.74 -12.93 16.58
C MET A 92 6.59 -11.72 16.94
N SER A 93 7.42 -11.26 16.00
CA SER A 93 8.15 -9.98 16.09
C SER A 93 7.28 -8.81 15.62
N GLU A 94 7.67 -7.57 15.90
CA GLU A 94 6.95 -6.39 15.38
C GLU A 94 6.85 -6.37 13.85
N ARG A 95 7.84 -6.93 13.14
CA ARG A 95 7.74 -7.13 11.69
C ARG A 95 6.65 -8.15 11.31
N ASP A 96 6.45 -9.22 12.08
CA ASP A 96 5.36 -10.17 11.84
C ASP A 96 3.98 -9.52 12.08
N PHE A 97 3.86 -8.67 13.10
CA PHE A 97 2.64 -7.89 13.36
C PHE A 97 2.42 -6.78 12.31
N ALA A 98 3.47 -6.07 11.87
CA ALA A 98 3.38 -5.10 10.77
C ALA A 98 2.89 -5.77 9.47
N ILE A 99 3.43 -6.94 9.13
CA ILE A 99 2.93 -7.75 7.99
C ILE A 99 1.45 -8.12 8.17
N LEU A 100 1.03 -8.52 9.38
CA LEU A 100 -0.36 -8.84 9.67
C LEU A 100 -1.28 -7.61 9.49
N ARG A 101 -0.86 -6.45 10.01
CA ARG A 101 -1.59 -5.18 9.93
C ARG A 101 -1.76 -4.71 8.47
N SER A 102 -0.68 -4.66 7.69
CA SER A 102 -0.76 -4.27 6.26
C SER A 102 -1.52 -5.28 5.39
N VAL A 103 -1.48 -6.59 5.68
CA VAL A 103 -2.33 -7.59 4.99
C VAL A 103 -3.80 -7.45 5.38
N ALA A 104 -4.14 -6.96 6.59
CA ALA A 104 -5.51 -6.71 7.00
C ALA A 104 -6.11 -5.49 6.29
N GLU A 105 -5.39 -4.38 6.32
CA GLU A 105 -5.66 -3.11 5.63
C GLU A 105 -5.92 -3.32 4.14
N HIS A 106 -4.97 -3.91 3.42
CA HIS A 106 -5.07 -4.15 1.98
C HIS A 106 -5.91 -5.39 1.62
N ARG A 107 -6.34 -6.20 2.61
CA ARG A 107 -6.97 -7.54 2.51
C ARG A 107 -6.16 -8.63 1.82
N PHE A 108 -5.45 -8.29 0.75
CA PHE A 108 -4.72 -9.20 -0.13
C PHE A 108 -3.38 -8.56 -0.52
N LEU A 109 -2.26 -9.25 -0.26
CA LEU A 109 -0.93 -8.81 -0.71
C LEU A 109 -0.14 -9.96 -1.33
N THR A 110 0.66 -9.67 -2.36
CA THR A 110 1.62 -10.62 -2.93
C THR A 110 2.91 -10.68 -2.12
N VAL A 111 3.72 -11.74 -2.30
CA VAL A 111 5.06 -11.84 -1.70
C VAL A 111 5.95 -10.66 -2.11
N ARG A 112 5.82 -10.15 -3.35
CA ARG A 112 6.56 -8.96 -3.83
C ARG A 112 6.17 -7.71 -3.05
N MET A 113 4.87 -7.47 -2.89
CA MET A 113 4.33 -6.34 -2.11
C MET A 113 4.81 -6.36 -0.66
N ILE A 114 4.72 -7.53 0.01
CA ILE A 114 5.16 -7.70 1.40
C ILE A 114 6.68 -7.49 1.53
N HIS A 115 7.48 -7.85 0.51
CA HIS A 115 8.90 -7.53 0.48
C HIS A 115 9.15 -6.01 0.36
N GLN A 116 8.42 -5.32 -0.52
CA GLN A 116 8.56 -3.87 -0.70
C GLN A 116 8.17 -3.08 0.54
N LEU A 117 7.20 -3.56 1.33
CA LEU A 117 6.77 -2.93 2.57
C LEU A 117 7.71 -3.19 3.76
N HIS A 118 8.05 -4.45 4.03
CA HIS A 118 8.63 -4.83 5.34
C HIS A 118 10.05 -5.41 5.25
N PHE A 119 10.63 -5.51 4.06
CA PHE A 119 11.97 -6.06 3.81
C PHE A 119 12.74 -5.21 2.77
N HIS A 120 12.43 -3.91 2.67
CA HIS A 120 13.02 -2.99 1.67
C HIS A 120 14.51 -2.75 1.91
N GLU A 121 15.00 -2.99 3.12
CA GLU A 121 16.42 -2.89 3.50
C GLU A 121 17.25 -4.09 3.03
N LEU A 122 16.61 -5.17 2.56
CA LEU A 122 17.27 -6.40 2.14
C LEU A 122 17.44 -6.48 0.62
N SER A 123 18.59 -7.01 0.17
CA SER A 123 18.86 -7.14 -1.27
C SER A 123 17.82 -8.04 -1.97
N PRO A 124 17.33 -7.71 -3.19
CA PRO A 124 16.13 -8.33 -3.77
C PRO A 124 16.15 -9.87 -3.93
N ARG A 125 17.33 -10.49 -3.98
CA ARG A 125 17.48 -11.96 -4.05
C ARG A 125 17.50 -12.62 -2.67
N SER A 126 18.10 -11.98 -1.67
CA SER A 126 18.22 -12.51 -0.30
C SER A 126 16.98 -12.20 0.54
N GLY A 127 16.48 -10.96 0.46
CA GLY A 127 15.25 -10.52 1.10
C GLY A 127 14.07 -11.40 0.71
N LEU A 128 13.88 -11.67 -0.58
CA LEU A 128 12.78 -12.52 -1.07
C LEU A 128 12.78 -13.94 -0.46
N ARG A 129 13.94 -14.52 -0.17
CA ARG A 129 14.03 -15.81 0.55
C ARG A 129 13.62 -15.68 2.01
N ILE A 130 13.99 -14.57 2.67
CA ILE A 130 13.64 -14.26 4.06
C ILE A 130 12.14 -13.94 4.19
N THR A 131 11.57 -13.14 3.29
CA THR A 131 10.12 -12.88 3.18
C THR A 131 9.36 -14.19 3.01
N GLN A 132 9.78 -15.08 2.09
CA GLN A 132 9.11 -16.37 1.87
C GLN A 132 9.21 -17.30 3.09
N ARG A 133 10.34 -17.32 3.82
CA ARG A 133 10.48 -18.07 5.08
C ARG A 133 9.54 -17.54 6.17
N THR A 134 9.43 -16.20 6.28
CA THR A 134 8.55 -15.53 7.26
C THR A 134 7.07 -15.81 6.94
N LEU A 135 6.66 -15.65 5.69
CA LEU A 135 5.29 -15.97 5.24
C LEU A 135 4.97 -17.46 5.29
N ALA A 136 5.96 -18.36 5.20
CA ALA A 136 5.75 -19.77 5.49
C ALA A 136 5.50 -20.02 6.99
N ARG A 137 6.22 -19.35 7.89
CA ARG A 137 5.99 -19.41 9.35
C ARG A 137 4.60 -18.90 9.72
N LEU A 138 4.23 -17.69 9.28
CA LEU A 138 2.93 -17.09 9.57
C LEU A 138 1.74 -17.90 9.04
N ARG A 139 1.91 -18.61 7.91
CA ARG A 139 0.89 -19.56 7.41
C ARG A 139 0.80 -20.85 8.22
N ARG A 140 1.92 -21.39 8.75
CA ARG A 140 1.87 -22.55 9.67
C ARG A 140 1.14 -22.22 10.98
N TRP A 141 1.32 -21.00 11.49
CA TRP A 141 0.59 -20.48 12.66
C TRP A 141 -0.83 -20.00 12.36
N ARG A 142 -1.29 -20.05 11.09
CA ARG A 142 -2.62 -19.55 10.66
C ARG A 142 -2.87 -18.07 10.97
N VAL A 143 -1.80 -17.29 11.08
CA VAL A 143 -1.83 -15.82 11.13
C VAL A 143 -2.23 -15.28 9.76
N LEU A 144 -1.60 -15.84 8.71
CA LEU A 144 -1.93 -15.58 7.32
C LEU A 144 -2.44 -16.85 6.63
N GLY A 145 -3.28 -16.67 5.62
CA GLY A 145 -3.63 -17.68 4.63
C GLY A 145 -2.87 -17.49 3.31
N THR A 146 -3.21 -18.29 2.31
CA THR A 146 -2.80 -18.09 0.92
C THR A 146 -3.95 -18.46 0.00
N LEU A 147 -4.13 -17.73 -1.10
CA LEU A 147 -5.06 -18.13 -2.15
C LEU A 147 -4.46 -19.29 -2.94
N GLU A 148 -5.25 -20.34 -3.18
CA GLU A 148 -4.84 -21.51 -3.98
C GLU A 148 -4.80 -21.19 -5.48
N ARG A 149 -5.69 -20.30 -5.93
CA ARG A 149 -5.86 -19.95 -7.34
C ARG A 149 -4.95 -18.79 -7.73
N ARG A 150 -4.00 -19.05 -8.64
CA ARG A 150 -3.19 -18.01 -9.30
C ARG A 150 -4.08 -17.20 -10.25
N ILE A 151 -3.93 -15.88 -10.27
CA ILE A 151 -4.42 -15.04 -11.39
C ILE A 151 -3.51 -15.29 -12.60
N GLY A 152 -4.10 -15.27 -13.80
CA GLY A 152 -3.45 -15.75 -15.03
C GLY A 152 -2.40 -14.80 -15.61
N GLY A 153 -1.26 -15.38 -15.98
CA GLY A 153 -0.16 -14.73 -16.70
C GLY A 153 1.03 -15.70 -16.74
N LEU A 154 1.68 -15.89 -17.89
CA LEU A 154 2.83 -16.80 -17.96
C LEU A 154 4.07 -16.18 -17.29
N ARG A 155 4.81 -17.03 -16.55
CA ARG A 155 6.11 -16.76 -15.89
C ARG A 155 6.06 -15.83 -14.66
N ALA A 156 5.70 -16.40 -13.51
CA ALA A 156 6.27 -16.01 -12.22
C ALA A 156 6.39 -17.25 -11.30
N GLY A 157 7.41 -17.27 -10.43
CA GLY A 157 7.61 -18.31 -9.42
C GLY A 157 6.80 -18.06 -8.14
N SER A 158 7.39 -18.35 -6.98
CA SER A 158 6.77 -18.14 -5.65
C SER A 158 6.38 -16.70 -5.33
N GLY A 159 6.78 -15.71 -6.14
CA GLY A 159 6.30 -14.33 -6.04
C GLY A 159 4.79 -14.15 -6.29
N GLY A 160 4.16 -15.07 -7.02
CA GLY A 160 2.73 -15.02 -7.37
C GLY A 160 1.75 -15.52 -6.30
N LEU A 161 2.21 -15.76 -5.06
CA LEU A 161 1.35 -16.16 -3.95
C LEU A 161 0.71 -14.93 -3.30
N VAL A 162 -0.63 -14.89 -3.31
CA VAL A 162 -1.43 -13.88 -2.61
C VAL A 162 -1.77 -14.37 -1.21
N HIS A 163 -1.50 -13.54 -0.21
CA HIS A 163 -1.74 -13.77 1.21
C HIS A 163 -2.93 -12.93 1.68
N TYR A 164 -3.64 -13.43 2.70
CA TYR A 164 -4.76 -12.77 3.38
C TYR A 164 -4.70 -13.11 4.88
N VAL A 165 -5.49 -12.45 5.73
CA VAL A 165 -5.55 -12.75 7.17
C VAL A 165 -6.35 -14.04 7.45
N ASP A 166 -5.73 -15.06 8.04
CA ASP A 166 -6.42 -16.29 8.47
C ASP A 166 -6.84 -16.20 9.97
N LEU A 167 -7.57 -17.21 10.43
CA LEU A 167 -8.30 -17.27 11.71
C LEU A 167 -7.52 -16.82 12.94
N ILE A 168 -6.20 -17.02 13.02
CA ILE A 168 -5.41 -16.58 14.17
C ILE A 168 -5.04 -15.10 14.03
N GLY A 169 -4.66 -14.64 12.84
CA GLY A 169 -4.37 -13.23 12.59
C GLY A 169 -5.59 -12.35 12.86
N ALA A 170 -6.78 -12.80 12.43
CA ALA A 170 -8.04 -12.12 12.71
C ALA A 170 -8.36 -12.01 14.21
N LYS A 171 -7.89 -12.97 15.04
CA LYS A 171 -8.03 -12.91 16.50
C LYS A 171 -6.99 -12.01 17.16
N LEU A 172 -5.75 -12.01 16.67
CA LEU A 172 -4.70 -11.11 17.17
C LEU A 172 -5.10 -9.64 16.91
N LEU A 173 -5.58 -9.33 15.70
CA LEU A 173 -6.13 -8.01 15.35
C LEU A 173 -7.38 -7.66 16.19
N GLN A 174 -8.23 -8.62 16.54
CA GLN A 174 -9.35 -8.38 17.47
C GLN A 174 -8.86 -7.99 18.88
N ILE A 175 -7.81 -8.64 19.38
CA ILE A 175 -7.23 -8.33 20.70
C ILE A 175 -6.54 -6.96 20.68
N GLU A 176 -5.83 -6.63 19.61
CA GLU A 176 -5.17 -5.34 19.38
C GLU A 176 -6.17 -4.17 19.24
N ASN A 177 -7.29 -4.39 18.55
CA ASN A 177 -8.20 -3.33 18.13
C ASN A 177 -9.48 -3.22 18.98
N GLY A 178 -9.76 -4.18 19.85
CA GLY A 178 -11.01 -4.29 20.63
C GLY A 178 -12.27 -4.64 19.81
N GLU A 179 -12.17 -4.68 18.48
CA GLU A 179 -13.31 -4.88 17.57
C GLU A 179 -13.66 -6.36 17.31
N PRO A 180 -14.94 -6.69 17.05
CA PRO A 180 -15.33 -8.01 16.57
C PRO A 180 -14.72 -8.32 15.18
N PRO A 181 -14.44 -9.59 14.86
CA PRO A 181 -13.70 -9.97 13.66
C PRO A 181 -14.47 -9.61 12.38
N LYS A 182 -13.98 -8.59 11.66
CA LYS A 182 -14.59 -8.07 10.43
C LYS A 182 -14.48 -9.08 9.27
N ARG A 183 -15.55 -9.89 9.13
CA ARG A 183 -15.88 -10.80 8.00
C ARG A 183 -15.14 -12.14 8.02
N ARG A 184 -15.84 -13.23 7.67
CA ARG A 184 -15.21 -14.53 7.35
C ARG A 184 -14.53 -14.45 5.98
N TYR A 185 -13.35 -15.08 5.86
CA TYR A 185 -12.73 -15.33 4.56
C TYR A 185 -13.74 -16.00 3.61
N THR A 186 -13.85 -15.44 2.42
CA THR A 186 -14.68 -15.92 1.31
C THR A 186 -13.82 -15.79 0.06
N THR A 187 -13.79 -16.82 -0.79
CA THR A 187 -12.97 -16.80 -2.01
C THR A 187 -13.36 -15.62 -2.91
N PRO A 188 -12.43 -14.69 -3.23
CA PRO A 188 -12.76 -13.51 -4.02
C PRO A 188 -13.01 -13.86 -5.49
N SER A 189 -13.78 -13.02 -6.20
CA SER A 189 -13.84 -13.06 -7.66
C SER A 189 -12.52 -12.54 -8.25
N THR A 190 -12.17 -12.99 -9.46
CA THR A 190 -10.92 -12.56 -10.13
C THR A 190 -10.85 -11.04 -10.25
N THR A 191 -11.94 -10.39 -10.68
CA THR A 191 -12.00 -8.93 -10.85
C THR A 191 -11.78 -8.19 -9.53
N PHE A 192 -12.49 -8.58 -8.46
CA PHE A 192 -12.34 -7.96 -7.14
C PHE A 192 -10.91 -8.13 -6.61
N LEU A 193 -10.32 -9.32 -6.74
CA LEU A 193 -8.95 -9.56 -6.31
C LEU A 193 -7.93 -8.76 -7.13
N SER A 194 -8.08 -8.68 -8.45
CA SER A 194 -7.23 -7.84 -9.30
C SER A 194 -7.33 -6.36 -8.91
N HIS A 195 -8.54 -5.88 -8.62
CA HIS A 195 -8.80 -4.48 -8.22
C HIS A 195 -8.11 -4.15 -6.89
N THR A 196 -8.36 -4.95 -5.84
CA THR A 196 -7.72 -4.78 -4.53
C THR A 196 -6.18 -4.84 -4.61
N LEU A 197 -5.63 -5.71 -5.46
CA LEU A 197 -4.17 -5.77 -5.68
C LEU A 197 -3.62 -4.55 -6.44
N ALA A 198 -4.39 -3.94 -7.33
CA ALA A 198 -3.99 -2.72 -8.05
C ALA A 198 -4.02 -1.48 -7.13
N ILE A 199 -5.00 -1.39 -6.23
CA ILE A 199 -5.00 -0.39 -5.13
C ILE A 199 -3.74 -0.56 -4.28
N ALA A 200 -3.45 -1.79 -3.83
CA ALA A 200 -2.27 -2.07 -3.02
C ALA A 200 -0.94 -1.78 -3.75
N GLU A 201 -0.83 -2.08 -5.04
CA GLU A 201 0.36 -1.73 -5.83
C GLU A 201 0.52 -0.21 -5.97
N THR A 202 -0.58 0.54 -6.02
CA THR A 202 -0.56 2.01 -6.02
C THR A 202 -0.05 2.55 -4.69
N HIS A 203 -0.63 2.15 -3.55
CA HIS A 203 -0.19 2.62 -2.23
C HIS A 203 1.29 2.28 -1.97
N ILE A 204 1.71 1.06 -2.30
CA ILE A 204 3.11 0.64 -2.18
C ILE A 204 4.03 1.45 -3.10
N THR A 205 3.56 1.92 -4.26
CA THR A 205 4.32 2.81 -5.15
C THR A 205 4.51 4.20 -4.53
N LEU A 206 3.53 4.74 -3.80
CA LEU A 206 3.65 5.98 -3.03
C LEU A 206 4.66 5.83 -1.87
N LEU A 207 4.52 4.78 -1.05
CA LEU A 207 5.46 4.47 0.03
C LEU A 207 6.89 4.23 -0.48
N THR A 208 7.03 3.59 -1.63
CA THR A 208 8.35 3.40 -2.29
C THR A 208 8.92 4.74 -2.76
N ALA A 209 8.10 5.70 -3.19
CA ALA A 209 8.55 7.04 -3.57
C ALA A 209 8.96 7.88 -2.34
N GLN A 210 8.26 7.76 -1.21
CA GLN A 210 8.67 8.36 0.08
C GLN A 210 10.00 7.80 0.57
N LEU A 211 10.18 6.47 0.54
CA LEU A 211 11.48 5.82 0.84
C LEU A 211 12.62 6.24 -0.11
N GLN A 212 12.31 6.86 -1.25
CA GLN A 212 13.25 7.44 -2.21
C GLN A 212 13.38 8.97 -2.09
N GLY A 213 12.73 9.61 -1.10
CA GLY A 213 12.74 11.06 -0.91
C GLY A 213 12.07 11.86 -2.03
N ARG A 214 11.12 11.25 -2.77
CA ARG A 214 10.51 11.84 -3.98
C ARG A 214 9.20 12.59 -3.75
N LEU A 215 8.52 12.31 -2.65
CA LEU A 215 7.30 12.94 -2.15
C LEU A 215 7.14 12.54 -0.69
N GLU A 216 6.27 13.21 0.05
CA GLU A 216 5.77 12.72 1.34
C GLU A 216 4.33 12.25 1.20
N LEU A 217 4.01 11.09 1.78
CA LEU A 217 2.67 10.55 1.89
C LEU A 217 2.19 10.77 3.33
N ILE A 218 1.52 11.89 3.55
CA ILE A 218 1.06 12.36 4.86
C ILE A 218 -0.18 11.58 5.33
N ARG A 219 -0.95 11.00 4.40
CA ARG A 219 -2.04 10.07 4.72
C ARG A 219 -2.40 9.16 3.55
N ALA A 220 -2.87 7.95 3.86
CA ALA A 220 -3.53 7.06 2.92
C ALA A 220 -4.70 6.31 3.60
N ASP A 221 -5.93 6.77 3.37
CA ASP A 221 -7.14 6.04 3.73
C ASP A 221 -7.50 5.06 2.59
N ILE A 222 -7.74 3.79 2.88
CA ILE A 222 -8.05 2.76 1.85
C ILE A 222 -9.50 2.26 1.98
N GLU A 223 -10.17 2.12 0.82
CA GLU A 223 -11.58 1.75 0.66
C GLU A 223 -12.49 2.36 1.74
N ALA A 224 -12.95 1.55 2.71
CA ALA A 224 -13.97 1.90 3.70
C ALA A 224 -13.53 2.98 4.69
N VAL A 225 -12.23 3.32 4.76
CA VAL A 225 -11.73 4.47 5.52
C VAL A 225 -11.85 5.76 4.69
N ALA A 226 -11.69 5.66 3.36
CA ALA A 226 -11.81 6.79 2.43
C ALA A 226 -13.25 7.16 2.08
N TRP A 227 -14.24 6.31 2.44
CA TRP A 227 -15.65 6.57 2.14
C TRP A 227 -16.16 7.78 2.92
N ARG A 228 -16.95 8.63 2.25
CA ARG A 228 -17.52 9.86 2.84
C ARG A 228 -19.04 9.80 2.78
N THR A 229 -19.70 10.05 3.91
CA THR A 229 -21.17 10.04 4.03
C THR A 229 -21.69 11.47 4.19
N TYR A 230 -22.69 11.84 3.38
CA TYR A 230 -23.14 13.23 3.26
C TYR A 230 -24.62 13.35 2.89
N HIS A 231 -25.20 14.53 3.05
CA HIS A 231 -26.56 14.81 2.59
C HIS A 231 -26.53 15.35 1.16
N GLY A 232 -27.18 14.64 0.24
CA GLY A 232 -27.38 15.08 -1.13
C GLY A 232 -28.46 16.16 -1.26
N LEU A 233 -28.61 16.71 -2.47
CA LEU A 233 -29.74 17.59 -2.81
C LEU A 233 -31.07 16.89 -2.51
N GLY A 234 -31.92 17.51 -1.69
CA GLY A 234 -33.14 16.90 -1.16
C GLY A 234 -32.97 16.14 0.17
N GLY A 235 -31.81 16.23 0.83
CA GLY A 235 -31.56 15.74 2.19
C GLY A 235 -31.27 14.23 2.30
N ALA A 236 -31.39 13.47 1.22
CA ALA A 236 -31.09 12.04 1.19
C ALA A 236 -29.64 11.75 1.60
N LEU A 237 -29.44 10.78 2.49
CA LEU A 237 -28.10 10.37 2.94
C LEU A 237 -27.41 9.53 1.85
N LEU A 238 -26.31 10.05 1.32
CA LEU A 238 -25.50 9.44 0.27
C LEU A 238 -24.14 8.99 0.83
N THR A 239 -23.40 8.18 0.08
CA THR A 239 -22.03 7.80 0.43
C THR A 239 -21.17 7.75 -0.82
N LEU A 240 -20.20 8.67 -0.91
CA LEU A 240 -19.13 8.62 -1.89
C LEU A 240 -18.16 7.49 -1.49
N ARG A 241 -17.67 6.73 -2.47
CA ARG A 241 -16.80 5.57 -2.25
C ARG A 241 -15.56 5.61 -3.14
N PRO A 242 -14.53 6.37 -2.76
CA PRO A 242 -13.20 6.29 -3.38
C PRO A 242 -12.59 4.90 -3.19
N ASP A 243 -11.62 4.55 -4.04
CA ASP A 243 -10.75 3.42 -3.77
C ASP A 243 -9.71 3.78 -2.69
N MET A 244 -9.21 5.02 -2.71
CA MET A 244 -8.39 5.62 -1.65
C MET A 244 -8.66 7.14 -1.51
N TYR A 245 -8.30 7.69 -0.36
CA TYR A 245 -8.09 9.12 -0.13
C TYR A 245 -6.65 9.33 0.37
N LEU A 246 -5.97 10.35 -0.12
CA LEU A 246 -4.53 10.56 0.04
C LEU A 246 -4.25 12.02 0.43
N GLU A 247 -3.29 12.23 1.33
CA GLU A 247 -2.69 13.55 1.62
C GLU A 247 -1.19 13.45 1.36
N THR A 248 -0.60 14.42 0.64
CA THR A 248 0.81 14.35 0.21
C THR A 248 1.48 15.72 0.11
N ALA A 249 2.76 15.81 0.42
CA ALA A 249 3.62 16.93 0.00
C ALA A 249 4.51 16.53 -1.19
N ALA A 250 4.92 17.50 -2.01
CA ALA A 250 5.77 17.25 -3.19
C ALA A 250 7.22 16.88 -2.82
N GLU A 251 7.67 17.28 -1.63
CA GLU A 251 8.99 17.02 -1.04
C GLU A 251 8.82 16.63 0.43
N ILE A 252 9.83 16.02 1.05
CA ILE A 252 9.79 15.60 2.47
C ILE A 252 9.86 16.82 3.38
N GLY A 253 8.90 16.96 4.30
CA GLY A 253 8.77 18.12 5.20
C GLY A 253 8.25 19.38 4.52
N GLY A 254 7.55 19.25 3.39
CA GLY A 254 7.03 20.40 2.63
C GLY A 254 5.69 20.92 3.15
N ASP A 255 5.61 22.23 3.44
CA ASP A 255 4.42 22.89 4.00
C ASP A 255 3.13 22.75 3.15
N LEU A 256 3.27 22.52 1.84
CA LEU A 256 2.14 22.45 0.90
C LEU A 256 1.56 21.04 0.78
N ILE A 257 0.59 20.73 1.64
CA ILE A 257 -0.18 19.48 1.59
C ILE A 257 -1.23 19.55 0.46
N SER A 258 -1.19 18.57 -0.45
CA SER A 258 -2.20 18.33 -1.48
C SER A 258 -3.06 17.13 -1.10
N SER A 259 -4.38 17.28 -1.17
CA SER A 259 -5.36 16.21 -0.92
C SER A 259 -5.93 15.63 -2.22
N TRP A 260 -6.14 14.31 -2.23
CA TRP A 260 -6.62 13.57 -3.40
C TRP A 260 -7.67 12.53 -3.04
N PHE A 261 -8.69 12.40 -3.89
CA PHE A 261 -9.43 11.14 -4.02
C PHE A 261 -8.83 10.34 -5.18
N PHE A 262 -8.74 9.03 -5.02
CA PHE A 262 -8.12 8.14 -6.02
C PHE A 262 -9.07 7.00 -6.42
N GLU A 263 -9.05 6.69 -7.71
CA GLU A 263 -9.88 5.69 -8.39
C GLU A 263 -9.03 4.82 -9.33
N GLN A 264 -9.18 3.49 -9.26
CA GLN A 264 -8.41 2.53 -10.04
C GLN A 264 -9.27 1.79 -11.07
N ASP A 265 -9.31 2.23 -12.33
CA ASP A 265 -9.96 1.47 -13.39
C ASP A 265 -9.03 0.37 -13.95
N MET A 266 -9.54 -0.86 -13.99
CA MET A 266 -8.88 -2.03 -14.57
C MET A 266 -9.18 -2.25 -16.06
N GLY A 267 -9.83 -1.29 -16.72
CA GLY A 267 -10.30 -1.41 -18.09
C GLY A 267 -11.58 -2.24 -18.24
N THR A 268 -12.25 -2.51 -17.12
CA THR A 268 -13.44 -3.38 -17.00
C THR A 268 -14.76 -2.63 -17.03
N GLU A 269 -14.79 -1.37 -16.59
CA GLU A 269 -16.01 -0.57 -16.59
C GLU A 269 -16.22 0.18 -17.93
N SER A 270 -17.43 0.67 -18.19
CA SER A 270 -17.71 1.50 -19.37
C SER A 270 -17.46 2.98 -19.06
N ILE A 271 -17.08 3.78 -20.06
CA ILE A 271 -16.86 5.23 -19.88
C ILE A 271 -18.11 5.92 -19.26
N PRO A 272 -19.37 5.60 -19.65
CA PRO A 272 -20.55 6.14 -18.96
C PRO A 272 -20.64 5.80 -17.46
N THR A 273 -20.10 4.67 -17.00
CA THR A 273 -20.03 4.35 -15.56
C THR A 273 -19.00 5.23 -14.86
N LEU A 274 -17.81 5.43 -15.46
CA LEU A 274 -16.77 6.31 -14.90
C LEU A 274 -17.24 7.77 -14.84
N VAL A 275 -17.95 8.25 -15.88
CA VAL A 275 -18.59 9.58 -15.89
C VAL A 275 -19.69 9.68 -14.82
N ARG A 276 -20.48 8.62 -14.60
CA ARG A 276 -21.44 8.60 -13.47
C ARG A 276 -20.74 8.72 -12.13
N LYS A 277 -19.64 8.00 -11.88
CA LYS A 277 -18.88 8.14 -10.63
C LYS A 277 -18.24 9.53 -10.50
N SER A 278 -17.78 10.13 -11.60
CA SER A 278 -17.31 11.53 -11.63
C SER A 278 -18.42 12.53 -11.25
N ARG A 279 -19.69 12.28 -11.61
CA ARG A 279 -20.85 13.06 -11.11
C ARG A 279 -21.11 12.85 -9.63
N GLU A 280 -20.81 11.68 -9.08
CA GLU A 280 -20.92 11.41 -7.63
C GLU A 280 -19.90 12.23 -6.84
N TYR A 281 -18.67 12.40 -7.35
CA TYR A 281 -17.67 13.34 -6.81
C TYR A 281 -18.13 14.80 -6.88
N GLU A 282 -18.61 15.25 -8.05
CA GLU A 282 -19.04 16.64 -8.22
C GLU A 282 -20.29 16.98 -7.40
N ASN A 283 -21.21 16.02 -7.21
CA ASN A 283 -22.33 16.15 -6.28
C ASN A 283 -21.85 16.24 -4.81
N TYR A 284 -20.80 15.49 -4.45
CA TYR A 284 -20.21 15.57 -3.11
C TYR A 284 -19.53 16.91 -2.87
N ARG A 285 -18.71 17.39 -3.81
CA ARG A 285 -18.06 18.71 -3.77
C ARG A 285 -19.05 19.86 -3.59
N ARG A 286 -20.22 19.75 -4.23
CA ARG A 286 -21.33 20.72 -4.13
C ARG A 286 -22.09 20.66 -2.80
N SER A 287 -21.88 19.64 -1.97
CA SER A 287 -22.49 19.55 -0.64
C SER A 287 -21.76 20.38 0.44
N GLY A 288 -20.55 20.86 0.18
CA GLY A 288 -19.69 21.56 1.16
C GLY A 288 -19.01 20.63 2.17
N THR A 289 -19.62 19.48 2.48
CA THR A 289 -19.25 18.55 3.56
C THR A 289 -17.74 18.23 3.72
N GLU A 290 -16.98 18.02 2.63
CA GLU A 290 -15.53 17.77 2.75
C GLU A 290 -14.79 19.05 3.12
N GLN A 291 -15.13 20.18 2.50
CA GLN A 291 -14.50 21.47 2.75
C GLN A 291 -14.79 21.99 4.16
N ASP A 292 -15.99 21.72 4.68
CA ASP A 292 -16.37 22.02 6.08
C ASP A 292 -15.62 21.15 7.10
N GLN A 293 -15.07 19.99 6.68
CA GLN A 293 -14.33 19.05 7.53
C GLN A 293 -12.80 19.12 7.36
N ALA A 294 -12.32 19.61 6.22
CA ALA A 294 -10.91 19.66 5.82
C ALA A 294 -10.44 21.09 5.50
N GLU A 295 -10.91 22.07 6.29
CA GLU A 295 -10.45 23.46 6.31
C GLU A 295 -10.45 24.19 4.93
N GLY A 296 -11.43 23.86 4.07
CA GLY A 296 -11.87 24.71 2.96
C GLY A 296 -11.53 24.26 1.54
N VAL A 297 -10.65 23.27 1.33
CA VAL A 297 -10.24 22.83 -0.02
C VAL A 297 -10.78 21.43 -0.35
N PHE A 298 -11.41 21.27 -1.51
CA PHE A 298 -11.88 19.95 -1.97
C PHE A 298 -10.75 19.18 -2.69
N PRO A 299 -10.55 17.89 -2.39
CA PRO A 299 -9.51 17.05 -3.01
C PRO A 299 -9.64 16.91 -4.54
N LEU A 300 -8.52 16.88 -5.26
CA LEU A 300 -8.52 16.55 -6.69
C LEU A 300 -8.81 15.05 -6.89
N VAL A 301 -9.50 14.70 -7.97
CA VAL A 301 -9.93 13.31 -8.25
C VAL A 301 -9.02 12.66 -9.30
N ILE A 302 -8.13 11.77 -8.86
CA ILE A 302 -7.22 11.01 -9.72
C ILE A 302 -7.94 9.74 -10.23
N TRP A 303 -8.00 9.61 -11.55
CA TRP A 303 -8.46 8.43 -12.27
C TRP A 303 -7.26 7.69 -12.89
N SER A 304 -6.81 6.63 -12.23
CA SER A 304 -5.75 5.73 -12.72
C SER A 304 -6.35 4.69 -13.66
N LEU A 305 -6.11 4.82 -14.97
CA LEU A 305 -6.73 3.97 -16.01
C LEU A 305 -5.72 2.99 -16.61
N THR A 306 -6.04 1.70 -16.47
CA THR A 306 -5.31 0.58 -17.10
C THR A 306 -6.22 -0.18 -18.06
N ALA A 307 -5.63 -1.06 -18.88
CA ALA A 307 -6.36 -2.00 -19.73
C ALA A 307 -5.47 -3.20 -20.10
N ARG A 308 -6.04 -4.17 -20.84
CA ARG A 308 -5.32 -5.34 -21.37
C ARG A 308 -4.11 -4.98 -22.27
N THR A 309 -4.10 -3.79 -22.87
CA THR A 309 -3.00 -3.26 -23.69
C THR A 309 -2.89 -1.75 -23.47
N GLU A 310 -1.68 -1.19 -23.57
CA GLU A 310 -1.47 0.25 -23.33
C GLU A 310 -2.24 1.12 -24.33
N THR A 311 -2.31 0.71 -25.60
CA THR A 311 -3.13 1.39 -26.63
C THR A 311 -4.61 1.48 -26.22
N LYS A 312 -5.17 0.44 -25.59
CA LYS A 312 -6.55 0.48 -25.08
C LYS A 312 -6.66 1.33 -23.81
N ALA A 313 -5.63 1.36 -22.96
CA ALA A 313 -5.61 2.20 -21.77
C ALA A 313 -5.60 3.69 -22.19
N GLU A 314 -4.76 4.07 -23.15
CA GLU A 314 -4.70 5.42 -23.70
C GLU A 314 -6.02 5.84 -24.36
N GLN A 315 -6.60 4.98 -25.22
CA GLN A 315 -7.91 5.24 -25.81
C GLN A 315 -9.01 5.44 -24.75
N ARG A 316 -8.95 4.74 -23.60
CA ARG A 316 -9.88 4.95 -22.49
C ARG A 316 -9.62 6.25 -21.73
N ARG A 317 -8.34 6.64 -21.55
CA ARG A 317 -7.97 7.91 -20.90
C ARG A 317 -8.50 9.09 -21.70
N LEU A 318 -8.20 9.12 -23.01
CA LEU A 318 -8.69 10.14 -23.93
C LEU A 318 -10.23 10.17 -23.96
N ALA A 319 -10.90 9.01 -24.08
CA ALA A 319 -12.36 8.95 -24.07
C ALA A 319 -13.00 9.36 -22.74
N LEU A 320 -12.31 9.21 -21.60
CA LEU A 320 -12.81 9.69 -20.30
C LEU A 320 -12.65 11.21 -20.17
N VAL A 321 -11.51 11.77 -20.56
CA VAL A 321 -11.28 13.22 -20.64
C VAL A 321 -12.36 13.87 -21.50
N GLU A 322 -12.49 13.41 -22.75
CA GLU A 322 -13.42 13.95 -23.74
C GLU A 322 -14.91 13.83 -23.30
N ALA A 323 -15.25 12.78 -22.53
CA ALA A 323 -16.59 12.59 -21.99
C ALA A 323 -16.87 13.44 -20.74
N ILE A 324 -15.84 13.80 -19.96
CA ILE A 324 -15.93 14.74 -18.83
C ILE A 324 -16.07 16.17 -19.35
N GLU A 325 -15.24 16.57 -20.33
CA GLU A 325 -15.27 17.91 -20.94
C GLU A 325 -16.60 18.24 -21.63
N ARG A 326 -17.27 17.22 -22.20
CA ARG A 326 -18.61 17.38 -22.81
C ARG A 326 -19.75 17.42 -21.79
N ASP A 327 -19.54 17.01 -20.55
CA ASP A 327 -20.59 16.98 -19.54
C ASP A 327 -20.67 18.30 -18.78
N GLN A 328 -21.62 19.15 -19.18
CA GLN A 328 -21.93 20.43 -18.54
C GLN A 328 -22.21 20.35 -17.02
N ARG A 329 -22.36 19.15 -16.45
CA ARG A 329 -22.47 18.97 -15.00
C ARG A 329 -21.13 18.88 -14.28
N LEU A 330 -20.00 18.69 -14.97
CA LEU A 330 -18.68 18.46 -14.38
C LEU A 330 -17.74 19.65 -14.62
N ASP A 331 -16.85 19.92 -13.66
CA ASP A 331 -15.68 20.77 -13.89
C ASP A 331 -14.48 19.87 -14.22
N GLY A 332 -14.01 19.89 -15.47
CA GLY A 332 -12.86 19.08 -15.90
C GLY A 332 -11.60 19.31 -15.06
N ARG A 333 -11.45 20.50 -14.47
CA ARG A 333 -10.29 20.87 -13.61
C ARG A 333 -10.25 20.11 -12.29
N LEU A 334 -11.35 19.47 -11.88
CA LEU A 334 -11.40 18.60 -10.70
C LEU A 334 -10.69 17.25 -10.94
N PHE A 335 -10.61 16.78 -12.18
CA PHE A 335 -10.20 15.40 -12.50
C PHE A 335 -8.79 15.33 -13.09
N ARG A 336 -8.06 14.24 -12.80
CA ARG A 336 -6.76 13.93 -13.40
C ARG A 336 -6.75 12.48 -13.89
N ILE A 337 -6.86 12.31 -15.21
CA ILE A 337 -6.97 11.02 -15.87
C ILE A 337 -5.57 10.59 -16.31
N ILE A 338 -5.01 9.55 -15.69
CA ILE A 338 -3.59 9.18 -15.83
C ILE A 338 -3.37 7.69 -16.08
N ALA A 339 -2.20 7.36 -16.62
CA ALA A 339 -1.59 6.04 -16.50
C ALA A 339 -0.94 5.90 -15.11
N PRO A 340 -0.90 4.70 -14.49
CA PRO A 340 -0.35 4.52 -13.13
C PRO A 340 1.09 5.05 -12.95
N HIS A 341 1.93 4.94 -13.99
CA HIS A 341 3.33 5.39 -13.95
C HIS A 341 3.49 6.92 -13.87
N GLN A 342 2.43 7.70 -14.13
CA GLN A 342 2.45 9.16 -14.06
C GLN A 342 2.13 9.69 -12.64
N LEU A 343 1.58 8.85 -11.74
CA LEU A 343 1.08 9.27 -10.43
C LEU A 343 2.10 10.04 -9.59
N ILE A 344 3.33 9.54 -9.49
CA ILE A 344 4.38 10.20 -8.70
C ILE A 344 4.70 11.58 -9.28
N ARG A 345 4.74 11.73 -10.61
CA ARG A 345 4.97 13.04 -11.24
C ARG A 345 3.80 14.00 -10.99
N LEU A 346 2.54 13.51 -11.07
CA LEU A 346 1.35 14.33 -10.83
C LEU A 346 1.31 14.90 -9.40
N ILE A 347 1.74 14.12 -8.41
CA ILE A 347 1.86 14.58 -7.02
C ILE A 347 3.00 15.60 -6.88
N GLN A 348 4.17 15.30 -7.45
CA GLN A 348 5.33 16.21 -7.46
C GLN A 348 5.03 17.56 -8.15
N THR A 349 4.06 17.63 -9.07
CA THR A 349 3.63 18.86 -9.75
C THR A 349 2.39 19.52 -9.12
N GLY A 350 1.98 19.12 -7.90
CA GLY A 350 0.80 19.68 -7.22
C GLY A 350 -0.50 19.54 -8.02
N GLY A 351 -0.58 18.54 -8.91
CA GLY A 351 -1.75 18.32 -9.76
C GLY A 351 -1.81 19.25 -10.97
N THR A 352 -0.73 19.94 -11.32
CA THR A 352 -0.55 20.50 -12.67
C THR A 352 -0.08 19.41 -13.63
N ALA A 353 -0.49 19.48 -14.91
CA ALA A 353 -0.29 18.43 -15.92
C ALA A 353 0.82 18.80 -16.92
#